data_AF-A0A7C4ARG7-F1
#
_entry.id   AF-A0A7C4ARG7-F1
#
_cell.length_a   1.000
_cell.length_b   1.000
_cell.length_c   1.000
_cell.angle_alpha   90.00
_cell.angle_beta   90.00
_cell.angle_gamma   90.00
#
_symmetry.space_group_name_H-M   'P 1'
#
loop_
_entity.id
_entity.type
_entity.pdbx_description
1 polymer ?
#
loop_
_entity_poly.entity_id
_entity_poly.type
_entity_poly.pdbx_seq_one_letter_code
_entity_poly.pdbx_strand_id
1 'polypeptide(L)'
;MAVSDVHPIHVFESWQVWPGSYDNPPPDGLYPIPTPQEMIIDRTTPITSMGSCFAREIKRVLLAKGFNYVAEETHHPASVHAGAAWERTYNTFSMRQIFEYTFTDWRPRIRWWFTPETRIVQDPYRRIILYDSVEQAEADFERHRMYSRKALTTARVFILTLGLTEIWEDIEDGSVICLPSGPYVNEGGDMSRYRFRVSRYEENLANLIRIRELLYVHNPHCRIVVTVSPVHLWATFRRDCEVFSASCNSKATLRAAADEFASRYDNVLYFPAFEIASIYRPLLGQPVFTEGRENFHVNQETIDFIMETFFRYYGLRPSDEDT
;
A
#
# COMPACT_ATOMS: atom_id res chain seq x y z
N MET A 1 31.05 9.47 11.15
CA MET A 1 31.35 8.12 11.68
C MET A 1 31.14 8.17 13.18
N ALA A 2 30.35 7.25 13.70
CA ALA A 2 30.06 7.12 15.12
C ALA A 2 30.90 5.98 15.71
N VAL A 3 31.55 6.22 16.84
CA VAL A 3 32.35 5.22 17.56
C VAL A 3 31.55 4.79 18.78
N SER A 4 31.35 3.49 18.95
CA SER A 4 30.73 2.93 20.15
C SER A 4 31.82 2.46 21.11
N ASP A 5 31.81 2.97 22.34
CA ASP A 5 32.69 2.48 23.42
C ASP A 5 32.50 0.98 23.70
N VAL A 6 31.33 0.44 23.37
CA VAL A 6 30.96 -0.98 23.55
C VAL A 6 31.43 -1.85 22.38
N HIS A 7 31.66 -1.25 21.20
CA HIS A 7 32.14 -1.93 19.99
C HIS A 7 33.35 -1.21 19.38
N PRO A 8 34.51 -1.17 20.08
CA PRO A 8 35.64 -0.31 19.72
C PRO A 8 36.32 -0.64 18.38
N ILE A 9 36.03 -1.82 17.80
CA ILE A 9 36.58 -2.28 16.53
C ILE A 9 35.65 -1.91 15.35
N HIS A 10 34.36 -1.70 15.60
CA HIS A 10 33.39 -1.44 14.54
C HIS A 10 33.11 0.06 14.43
N VAL A 11 33.28 0.60 13.23
CA VAL A 11 32.97 2.00 12.94
C VAL A 11 31.61 2.06 12.25
N PHE A 12 30.65 2.71 12.90
CA PHE A 12 29.31 2.87 12.36
C PHE A 12 29.24 4.10 11.46
N GLU A 13 28.50 3.96 10.36
CA GLU A 13 28.02 5.10 9.59
C GLU A 13 27.03 5.95 10.42
N SER A 14 26.86 7.21 10.05
CA SER A 14 25.97 8.13 10.78
C SER A 14 24.51 7.65 10.82
N TRP A 15 24.07 6.89 9.81
CA TRP A 15 22.72 6.31 9.73
C TRP A 15 22.58 4.96 10.44
N GLN A 16 23.68 4.37 10.94
CA GLN A 16 23.67 3.10 11.68
C GLN A 16 23.54 3.28 13.21
N VAL A 17 23.50 4.52 13.69
CA VAL A 17 23.38 4.86 15.11
C VAL A 17 22.14 5.70 15.38
N TRP A 18 21.65 5.64 16.62
CA TRP A 18 20.47 6.40 17.02
C TRP A 18 20.82 7.89 17.17
N PRO A 19 20.12 8.82 16.47
CA PRO A 19 20.41 10.26 16.58
C PRO A 19 20.25 10.77 18.01
N GLY A 20 21.25 11.50 18.51
CA GLY A 20 21.30 12.04 19.87
C GLY A 20 21.55 11.01 20.98
N SER A 21 21.85 9.75 20.65
CA SER A 21 22.30 8.76 21.65
C SER A 21 23.79 8.91 21.93
N TYR A 22 24.19 8.89 23.21
CA TYR A 22 25.60 9.06 23.61
C TYR A 22 26.22 10.31 22.98
N ASP A 23 27.38 10.19 22.33
CA ASP A 23 28.07 11.29 21.64
C ASP A 23 27.61 11.49 20.18
N ASN A 24 26.57 10.79 19.73
CA ASN A 24 26.05 10.96 18.37
C ASN A 24 25.35 12.32 18.22
N PRO A 25 25.49 12.98 17.06
CA PRO A 25 24.77 14.22 16.78
C PRO A 25 23.25 14.05 16.96
N PRO A 26 22.54 15.08 17.47
CA PRO A 26 21.08 15.07 17.52
C PRO A 26 20.49 14.98 16.10
N PRO A 27 19.22 14.55 15.97
CA PRO A 27 18.57 14.54 14.67
C PRO A 27 18.50 15.96 14.09
N ASP A 28 18.90 16.12 12.83
CA ASP A 28 19.02 17.40 12.12
C ASP A 28 17.76 17.78 11.33
N GLY A 29 16.67 17.03 11.52
CA GLY A 29 15.43 17.17 10.78
C GLY A 29 15.45 16.47 9.43
N LEU A 30 16.51 15.80 9.02
CA LEU A 30 16.54 14.98 7.80
C LEU A 30 16.48 13.51 8.17
N TYR A 31 15.56 12.75 7.58
CA TYR A 31 15.56 11.29 7.81
C TYR A 31 16.88 10.71 7.28
N PRO A 32 17.60 9.89 8.08
CA PRO A 32 18.87 9.30 7.67
C PRO A 32 18.65 8.32 6.53
N ILE A 33 19.48 8.43 5.50
CA ILE A 33 19.38 7.60 4.28
C ILE A 33 20.71 6.85 4.13
N PRO A 34 20.71 5.51 4.09
CA PRO A 34 21.89 4.79 3.62
C PRO A 34 22.21 5.22 2.19
N THR A 35 23.46 5.02 1.75
CA THR A 35 24.00 5.38 0.42
C THR A 35 22.97 5.21 -0.71
N PRO A 36 22.85 6.15 -1.67
CA PRO A 36 21.72 6.23 -2.60
C PRO A 36 21.35 4.90 -3.26
N GLN A 37 20.05 4.58 -3.22
CA GLN A 37 19.51 3.39 -3.87
C GLN A 37 19.62 3.53 -5.40
N GLU A 38 19.81 2.40 -6.08
CA GLU A 38 20.03 2.31 -7.53
C GLU A 38 18.84 2.76 -8.41
N MET A 39 17.71 3.15 -7.82
CA MET A 39 16.53 3.61 -8.55
C MET A 39 16.40 5.12 -8.48
N ILE A 40 16.46 5.77 -9.65
CA ILE A 40 16.19 7.20 -9.79
C ILE A 40 14.91 7.40 -10.60
N ILE A 41 14.03 8.27 -10.09
CA ILE A 41 12.79 8.74 -10.71
C ILE A 41 12.93 10.22 -11.09
N ASP A 42 12.35 10.55 -12.22
CA ASP A 42 12.26 11.90 -12.76
C ASP A 42 10.81 12.19 -13.22
N ARG A 43 10.59 13.37 -13.80
CA ARG A 43 9.25 13.78 -14.28
C ARG A 43 8.69 12.91 -15.39
N THR A 44 9.55 12.24 -16.16
CA THR A 44 9.15 11.40 -17.30
C THR A 44 8.87 9.95 -16.90
N THR A 45 9.37 9.52 -15.74
CA THR A 45 9.23 8.18 -15.17
C THR A 45 7.75 7.83 -14.99
N PRO A 46 7.22 6.82 -15.71
CA PRO A 46 5.86 6.36 -15.49
C PRO A 46 5.72 5.71 -14.12
N ILE A 47 4.95 6.32 -13.22
CA ILE A 47 4.73 5.84 -11.85
C ILE A 47 3.26 5.46 -11.68
N THR A 48 2.99 4.30 -11.09
CA THR A 48 1.64 3.96 -10.64
C THR A 48 1.67 3.52 -9.17
N SER A 49 0.53 3.59 -8.48
CA SER A 49 0.44 3.14 -7.09
C SER A 49 -0.86 2.38 -6.81
N MET A 50 -0.81 1.56 -5.76
CA MET A 50 -1.94 0.79 -5.23
C MET A 50 -1.77 0.70 -3.71
N GLY A 51 -2.86 0.80 -2.95
CA GLY A 51 -2.78 0.55 -1.52
C GLY A 51 -3.88 1.17 -0.66
N SER A 52 -3.51 1.36 0.60
CA SER A 52 -4.35 1.95 1.66
C SER A 52 -4.69 3.43 1.40
N CYS A 53 -5.34 4.09 2.36
CA CYS A 53 -5.55 5.54 2.34
C CYS A 53 -4.28 6.35 2.07
N PHE A 54 -3.11 5.88 2.52
CA PHE A 54 -1.85 6.58 2.31
C PHE A 54 -1.40 6.59 0.83
N ALA A 55 -1.79 5.58 0.03
CA ALA A 55 -1.53 5.55 -1.40
C ALA A 55 -2.18 6.72 -2.16
N ARG A 56 -3.34 7.21 -1.68
CA ARG A 56 -4.00 8.42 -2.21
C ARG A 56 -3.13 9.65 -2.01
N GLU A 57 -2.51 9.79 -0.85
CA GLU A 57 -1.68 10.96 -0.56
C GLU A 57 -0.40 10.93 -1.40
N ILE A 58 0.22 9.75 -1.58
CA ILE A 58 1.33 9.56 -2.53
C ILE A 58 0.91 9.98 -3.95
N LYS A 59 -0.23 9.47 -4.45
CA LYS A 59 -0.77 9.83 -5.77
C LYS A 59 -0.98 11.34 -5.92
N ARG A 60 -1.62 11.97 -4.92
CA ARG A 60 -1.88 13.41 -4.92
C ARG A 60 -0.60 14.22 -5.00
N VAL A 61 0.41 13.89 -4.21
CA VAL A 61 1.68 14.63 -4.21
C VAL A 61 2.46 14.42 -5.50
N LEU A 62 2.48 13.20 -6.06
CA LEU A 62 3.12 12.92 -7.35
C LEU A 62 2.48 13.74 -8.49
N LEU A 63 1.14 13.75 -8.55
CA LEU A 63 0.39 14.56 -9.51
C LEU A 63 0.63 16.06 -9.31
N ALA A 64 0.53 16.56 -8.07
CA ALA A 64 0.71 17.96 -7.74
C ALA A 64 2.12 18.47 -8.07
N LYS A 65 3.14 17.63 -7.91
CA LYS A 65 4.50 17.98 -8.31
C LYS A 65 4.73 17.86 -9.82
N GLY A 66 3.87 17.18 -10.59
CA GLY A 66 4.01 17.01 -12.05
C GLY A 66 4.84 15.79 -12.49
N PHE A 67 4.88 14.72 -11.68
CA PHE A 67 5.42 13.44 -12.14
C PHE A 67 4.48 12.77 -13.15
N ASN A 68 5.03 11.96 -14.06
CA ASN A 68 4.28 11.12 -14.98
C ASN A 68 3.56 9.98 -14.23
N TYR A 69 2.45 10.30 -13.59
CA TYR A 69 1.62 9.34 -12.90
C TYR A 69 0.65 8.65 -13.88
N VAL A 70 0.76 7.33 -14.00
CA VAL A 70 -0.14 6.50 -14.80
C VAL A 70 -1.48 6.39 -14.08
N ALA A 71 -2.47 7.15 -14.56
CA ALA A 71 -3.84 7.17 -14.06
C ALA A 71 -4.83 6.78 -15.17
N GLU A 72 -5.48 5.64 -15.01
CA GLU A 72 -6.59 5.16 -15.81
C GLU A 72 -7.91 5.35 -15.05
N GLU A 73 -9.03 5.32 -15.77
CA GLU A 73 -10.39 5.39 -15.18
C GLU A 73 -10.62 6.63 -14.29
N THR A 74 -10.00 7.77 -14.62
CA THR A 74 -10.04 8.99 -13.78
C THR A 74 -11.43 9.57 -13.54
N HIS A 75 -12.40 9.23 -14.39
CA HIS A 75 -13.81 9.57 -14.21
C HIS A 75 -14.50 8.74 -13.11
N HIS A 76 -13.95 7.56 -12.79
CA HIS A 76 -14.54 6.62 -11.84
C HIS A 76 -14.10 6.98 -10.41
N PRO A 77 -15.02 7.09 -9.43
CA PRO A 77 -14.67 7.49 -8.05
C PRO A 77 -13.69 6.53 -7.37
N ALA A 78 -13.72 5.24 -7.72
CA ALA A 78 -12.76 4.25 -7.21
C ALA A 78 -11.31 4.46 -7.71
N SER A 79 -11.05 5.37 -8.66
CA SER A 79 -9.68 5.69 -9.12
C SER A 79 -8.92 6.62 -8.16
N VAL A 80 -9.58 7.21 -7.16
CA VAL A 80 -8.98 8.23 -6.27
C VAL A 80 -7.73 7.73 -5.54
N HIS A 81 -7.66 6.44 -5.22
CA HIS A 81 -6.62 5.87 -4.35
C HIS A 81 -5.46 5.20 -5.10
N ALA A 82 -5.56 5.03 -6.41
CA ALA A 82 -4.65 4.17 -7.15
C ALA A 82 -4.49 4.58 -8.63
N GLY A 83 -3.68 3.80 -9.37
CA GLY A 83 -3.44 3.95 -10.81
C GLY A 83 -4.63 3.63 -11.71
N ALA A 84 -5.59 2.84 -11.23
CA ALA A 84 -6.83 2.49 -11.92
C ALA A 84 -7.97 2.45 -10.89
N ALA A 85 -9.20 2.12 -11.30
CA ALA A 85 -10.37 2.09 -10.43
C ALA A 85 -10.43 0.87 -9.47
N TRP A 86 -9.30 0.53 -8.84
CA TRP A 86 -9.17 -0.58 -7.88
C TRP A 86 -9.79 -0.28 -6.50
N GLU A 87 -10.12 0.98 -6.23
CA GLU A 87 -10.42 1.50 -4.88
C GLU A 87 -9.25 1.29 -3.91
N ARG A 88 -9.50 1.36 -2.60
CA ARG A 88 -8.54 1.14 -1.53
C ARG A 88 -8.38 -0.34 -1.32
N THR A 89 -7.14 -0.78 -1.45
CA THR A 89 -6.74 -2.16 -1.23
C THR A 89 -5.92 -2.21 0.05
N TYR A 90 -6.53 -2.65 1.15
CA TYR A 90 -5.86 -2.60 2.45
C TYR A 90 -4.93 -3.79 2.69
N ASN A 91 -5.34 -4.98 2.28
CA ASN A 91 -4.63 -6.23 2.56
C ASN A 91 -3.99 -6.80 1.28
N THR A 92 -2.97 -7.64 1.46
CA THR A 92 -2.21 -8.23 0.35
C THR A 92 -3.02 -9.21 -0.50
N PHE A 93 -4.12 -9.77 0.02
CA PHE A 93 -4.98 -10.69 -0.73
C PHE A 93 -5.80 -9.97 -1.78
N SER A 94 -6.45 -8.86 -1.40
CA SER A 94 -7.18 -8.01 -2.35
C SER A 94 -6.23 -7.45 -3.40
N MET A 95 -5.00 -7.07 -3.01
CA MET A 95 -3.95 -6.67 -3.97
C MET A 95 -3.60 -7.81 -4.93
N ARG A 96 -3.31 -9.02 -4.42
CA ARG A 96 -3.01 -10.19 -5.25
C ARG A 96 -4.13 -10.50 -6.23
N GLN A 97 -5.39 -10.49 -5.76
CA GLN A 97 -6.56 -10.74 -6.59
C GLN A 97 -6.69 -9.76 -7.75
N ILE A 98 -6.26 -8.50 -7.58
CA ILE A 98 -6.19 -7.54 -8.69
C ILE A 98 -5.25 -8.01 -9.77
N PHE A 99 -4.05 -8.45 -9.39
CA PHE A 99 -3.11 -9.02 -10.36
C PHE A 99 -3.66 -10.30 -10.99
N GLU A 100 -4.30 -11.16 -10.20
CA GLU A 100 -4.88 -12.42 -10.67
C GLU A 100 -6.00 -12.17 -11.68
N TYR A 101 -6.99 -11.32 -11.40
CA TYR A 101 -8.03 -11.02 -12.38
C TYR A 101 -7.51 -10.24 -13.58
N THR A 102 -6.47 -9.43 -13.43
CA THR A 102 -5.93 -8.64 -14.55
C THR A 102 -5.12 -9.50 -15.52
N PHE A 103 -4.31 -10.42 -15.00
CA PHE A 103 -3.33 -11.16 -15.78
C PHE A 103 -3.66 -12.63 -16.01
N THR A 104 -4.61 -13.19 -15.25
CA THR A 104 -4.96 -14.61 -15.32
C THR A 104 -6.47 -14.82 -15.51
N ASP A 105 -6.90 -16.07 -15.54
CA ASP A 105 -8.33 -16.45 -15.55
C ASP A 105 -8.83 -16.67 -14.12
N TRP A 106 -8.78 -15.61 -13.30
CA TRP A 106 -9.27 -15.67 -11.92
C TRP A 106 -10.81 -15.72 -11.90
N ARG A 107 -11.35 -16.81 -11.35
CA ARG A 107 -12.79 -17.08 -11.29
C ARG A 107 -13.21 -17.49 -9.86
N PRO A 108 -13.61 -16.54 -9.01
CA PRO A 108 -14.17 -16.88 -7.72
C PRO A 108 -15.52 -17.59 -7.92
N ARG A 109 -15.93 -18.41 -6.95
CA ARG A 109 -17.23 -19.10 -6.96
C ARG A 109 -18.40 -18.12 -6.90
N ILE A 110 -18.20 -16.98 -6.25
CA ILE A 110 -19.13 -15.85 -6.27
C ILE A 110 -18.43 -14.66 -6.94
N ARG A 111 -18.84 -14.33 -8.16
CA ARG A 111 -18.36 -13.11 -8.84
C ARG A 111 -19.13 -11.88 -8.40
N TRP A 112 -20.46 -11.98 -8.30
CA TRP A 112 -21.34 -10.85 -8.01
C TRP A 112 -22.23 -11.15 -6.82
N TRP A 113 -22.39 -10.15 -5.96
CA TRP A 113 -23.45 -10.13 -4.97
C TRP A 113 -24.72 -9.55 -5.59
N PHE A 114 -25.86 -10.11 -5.20
CA PHE A 114 -27.17 -9.54 -5.50
C PHE A 114 -27.80 -9.14 -4.18
N THR A 115 -28.12 -7.86 -4.03
CA THR A 115 -28.76 -7.37 -2.82
C THR A 115 -30.10 -8.10 -2.59
N PRO A 116 -30.42 -8.54 -1.35
CA PRO A 116 -31.64 -9.30 -1.10
C PRO A 116 -32.95 -8.59 -1.45
N GLU A 117 -33.05 -7.28 -1.22
CA GLU A 117 -34.29 -6.53 -1.40
C GLU A 117 -34.34 -5.85 -2.77
N THR A 118 -33.30 -5.08 -3.11
CA THR A 118 -33.29 -4.22 -4.30
C THR A 118 -32.78 -4.93 -5.56
N ARG A 119 -32.20 -6.12 -5.41
CA ARG A 119 -31.59 -6.93 -6.49
C ARG A 119 -30.47 -6.23 -7.27
N ILE A 120 -29.93 -5.14 -6.73
CA ILE A 120 -28.76 -4.43 -7.27
C ILE A 120 -27.58 -5.40 -7.29
N VAL A 121 -26.76 -5.31 -8.34
CA VAL A 121 -25.53 -6.09 -8.46
C VAL A 121 -24.40 -5.33 -7.79
N GLN A 122 -23.68 -5.98 -6.87
CA GLN A 122 -22.55 -5.40 -6.14
C GLN A 122 -21.27 -6.21 -6.39
N ASP A 123 -20.14 -5.53 -6.64
CA ASP A 123 -18.82 -6.17 -6.65
C ASP A 123 -18.34 -6.42 -5.21
N PRO A 124 -18.10 -7.68 -4.79
CA PRO A 124 -17.61 -7.95 -3.45
C PRO A 124 -16.11 -7.66 -3.29
N TYR A 125 -15.35 -7.54 -4.38
CA TYR A 125 -13.90 -7.37 -4.34
C TYR A 125 -13.44 -5.92 -4.53
N ARG A 126 -14.34 -5.01 -4.93
CA ARG A 126 -14.11 -3.56 -5.02
C ARG A 126 -15.13 -2.81 -4.15
N ARG A 127 -14.68 -1.85 -3.35
CA ARG A 127 -15.51 -1.22 -2.32
C ARG A 127 -16.70 -0.45 -2.90
N ILE A 128 -17.91 -0.96 -2.69
CA ILE A 128 -19.20 -0.33 -3.03
C ILE A 128 -19.24 0.09 -4.52
N ILE A 129 -18.97 -0.87 -5.40
CA ILE A 129 -19.23 -0.74 -6.83
C ILE A 129 -20.56 -1.43 -7.13
N LEU A 130 -21.50 -0.68 -7.70
CA LEU A 130 -22.89 -1.08 -7.88
C LEU A 130 -23.29 -0.99 -9.35
N TYR A 131 -24.15 -1.90 -9.78
CA TYR A 131 -24.67 -1.97 -11.15
C TYR A 131 -26.15 -2.34 -11.12
N ASP A 132 -26.87 -1.91 -12.16
CA ASP A 132 -28.29 -2.22 -12.33
C ASP A 132 -28.51 -3.64 -12.87
N SER A 133 -27.52 -4.22 -13.56
CA SER A 133 -27.57 -5.57 -14.10
C SER A 133 -26.21 -6.27 -14.16
N VAL A 134 -26.23 -7.60 -14.33
CA VAL A 134 -25.01 -8.41 -14.49
C VAL A 134 -24.29 -8.07 -15.78
N GLU A 135 -25.03 -7.81 -16.86
CA GLU A 135 -24.45 -7.44 -18.16
C GLU A 135 -23.67 -6.12 -18.04
N GLN A 136 -24.20 -5.15 -17.30
CA GLN A 136 -23.50 -3.90 -17.01
C GLN A 136 -22.25 -4.15 -16.16
N ALA A 137 -22.37 -5.00 -15.13
CA ALA A 137 -21.27 -5.36 -14.23
C ALA A 137 -20.12 -6.05 -14.98
N GLU A 138 -20.41 -7.02 -15.83
CA GLU A 138 -19.42 -7.73 -16.66
C GLU A 138 -18.77 -6.80 -17.68
N ALA A 139 -19.57 -6.00 -18.40
CA ALA A 139 -19.04 -5.06 -19.39
C ALA A 139 -18.13 -4.00 -18.74
N ASP A 140 -18.49 -3.53 -17.55
CA ASP A 140 -17.64 -2.62 -16.78
C ASP A 140 -16.37 -3.30 -16.28
N PHE A 141 -16.48 -4.51 -15.73
CA PHE A 141 -15.33 -5.25 -15.24
C PHE A 141 -14.35 -5.62 -16.35
N GLU A 142 -14.82 -5.94 -17.55
CA GLU A 142 -13.98 -6.16 -18.73
C GLU A 142 -13.17 -4.90 -19.08
N ARG A 143 -13.81 -3.73 -19.11
CA ARG A 143 -13.10 -2.45 -19.30
C ARG A 143 -12.11 -2.17 -18.18
N HIS A 144 -12.52 -2.38 -16.94
CA HIS A 144 -11.67 -2.22 -15.77
C HIS A 144 -10.42 -3.10 -15.84
N ARG A 145 -10.53 -4.37 -16.30
CA ARG A 145 -9.38 -5.26 -16.52
C ARG A 145 -8.42 -4.71 -17.57
N MET A 146 -8.92 -4.13 -18.66
CA MET A 146 -8.07 -3.50 -19.68
C MET A 146 -7.30 -2.30 -19.11
N TYR A 147 -7.97 -1.43 -18.35
CA TYR A 147 -7.34 -0.29 -17.69
C TYR A 147 -6.35 -0.71 -16.62
N SER A 148 -6.70 -1.71 -15.80
CA SER A 148 -5.80 -2.29 -14.81
C SER A 148 -4.54 -2.84 -15.46
N ARG A 149 -4.67 -3.59 -16.57
CA ARG A 149 -3.54 -4.10 -17.35
C ARG A 149 -2.67 -2.95 -17.83
N LYS A 150 -3.26 -1.94 -18.46
CA LYS A 150 -2.55 -0.78 -18.99
C LYS A 150 -1.77 -0.03 -17.91
N ALA A 151 -2.38 0.20 -16.75
CA ALA A 151 -1.71 0.86 -15.62
C ALA A 151 -0.47 0.08 -15.15
N LEU A 152 -0.61 -1.24 -14.99
CA LEU A 152 0.46 -2.11 -14.50
C LEU A 152 1.55 -2.37 -15.54
N THR A 153 1.22 -2.44 -16.83
CA THR A 153 2.21 -2.68 -17.90
C THR A 153 2.94 -1.42 -18.36
N THR A 154 2.38 -0.23 -18.11
CA THR A 154 3.00 1.05 -18.49
C THR A 154 3.97 1.56 -17.43
N ALA A 155 3.76 1.21 -16.16
CA ALA A 155 4.56 1.73 -15.04
C ALA A 155 6.01 1.25 -15.09
N ARG A 156 6.97 2.17 -14.93
CA ARG A 156 8.38 1.86 -14.64
C ARG A 156 8.62 1.69 -13.15
N VAL A 157 7.81 2.37 -12.33
CA VAL A 157 7.81 2.23 -10.87
C VAL A 157 6.39 1.98 -10.37
N PHE A 158 6.22 0.92 -9.58
CA PHE A 158 4.97 0.58 -8.92
C PHE A 158 5.11 0.73 -7.41
N ILE A 159 4.39 1.69 -6.83
CA ILE A 159 4.38 1.90 -5.37
C ILE A 159 3.25 1.10 -4.75
N LEU A 160 3.60 0.10 -3.94
CA LEU A 160 2.66 -0.79 -3.24
C LEU A 160 2.60 -0.46 -1.75
N THR A 161 1.49 0.12 -1.30
CA THR A 161 1.31 0.58 0.09
C THR A 161 0.46 -0.38 0.90
N LEU A 162 1.09 -1.13 1.81
CA LEU A 162 0.45 -2.15 2.65
C LEU A 162 -0.33 -1.52 3.80
N GLY A 163 -1.60 -1.89 3.93
CA GLY A 163 -2.52 -1.28 4.89
C GLY A 163 -2.71 -2.11 6.16
N LEU A 164 -3.39 -3.25 6.02
CA LEU A 164 -4.01 -4.00 7.12
C LEU A 164 -3.89 -5.51 6.92
N THR A 165 -3.96 -6.27 8.01
CA THR A 165 -3.90 -7.74 8.03
C THR A 165 -5.27 -8.42 8.21
N GLU A 166 -6.27 -7.66 8.62
CA GLU A 166 -7.66 -8.14 8.77
C GLU A 166 -8.31 -8.36 7.40
N ILE A 167 -8.86 -9.57 7.21
CA ILE A 167 -9.49 -9.98 5.96
C ILE A 167 -10.81 -10.70 6.21
N TRP A 168 -11.64 -10.74 5.17
CA TRP A 168 -12.87 -11.51 5.10
C TRP A 168 -12.76 -12.50 3.96
N GLU A 169 -12.55 -13.76 4.32
CA GLU A 169 -12.24 -14.84 3.39
C GLU A 169 -13.49 -15.70 3.16
N ASP A 170 -13.77 -15.98 1.89
CA ASP A 170 -14.71 -17.01 1.46
C ASP A 170 -14.18 -18.39 1.85
N ILE A 171 -14.91 -19.10 2.70
CA ILE A 171 -14.44 -20.40 3.22
C ILE A 171 -14.46 -21.52 2.18
N GLU A 172 -15.13 -21.35 1.04
CA GLU A 172 -15.23 -22.38 0.01
C GLU A 172 -14.12 -22.30 -1.04
N ASP A 173 -13.61 -21.10 -1.34
CA ASP A 173 -12.61 -20.91 -2.41
C ASP A 173 -11.39 -20.06 -2.00
N GLY A 174 -11.39 -19.49 -0.80
CA GLY A 174 -10.28 -18.70 -0.27
C GLY A 174 -10.16 -17.29 -0.87
N SER A 175 -11.12 -16.85 -1.68
CA SER A 175 -11.17 -15.47 -2.16
C SER A 175 -11.48 -14.51 -1.01
N VAL A 176 -10.95 -13.30 -1.08
CA VAL A 176 -11.04 -12.28 -0.03
C VAL A 176 -11.83 -11.09 -0.56
N ILE A 177 -12.99 -10.85 0.04
CA ILE A 177 -13.82 -9.67 -0.27
C ILE A 177 -13.17 -8.40 0.30
N CYS A 178 -13.49 -7.25 -0.29
CA CYS A 178 -12.91 -5.97 0.12
C CYS A 178 -13.28 -5.62 1.57
N LEU A 179 -14.57 -5.65 1.88
CA LEU A 179 -15.14 -5.44 3.20
C LEU A 179 -16.61 -5.87 3.17
N PRO A 180 -17.15 -6.52 4.23
CA PRO A 180 -18.59 -6.76 4.36
C PRO A 180 -19.31 -5.42 4.54
N SER A 181 -19.72 -4.81 3.43
CA SER A 181 -20.29 -3.47 3.40
C SER A 181 -21.14 -3.24 2.15
N GLY A 182 -21.80 -2.09 2.10
CA GLY A 182 -22.63 -1.69 0.98
C GLY A 182 -24.05 -2.26 1.05
N PRO A 183 -24.88 -1.97 0.04
CA PRO A 183 -26.27 -2.41 -0.04
C PRO A 183 -26.46 -3.91 0.23
N TYR A 184 -25.57 -4.79 -0.26
CA TYR A 184 -25.72 -6.23 -0.04
C TYR A 184 -25.78 -6.59 1.44
N VAL A 185 -24.85 -6.06 2.24
CA VAL A 185 -24.79 -6.32 3.68
C VAL A 185 -25.89 -5.56 4.42
N ASN A 186 -26.17 -4.32 4.01
CA ASN A 186 -27.19 -3.49 4.65
C ASN A 186 -28.61 -4.06 4.48
N GLU A 187 -28.88 -4.77 3.38
CA GLU A 187 -30.14 -5.45 3.09
C GLU A 187 -30.18 -6.91 3.62
N GLY A 188 -29.23 -7.30 4.49
CA GLY A 188 -29.23 -8.62 5.12
C GLY A 188 -28.70 -9.75 4.25
N GLY A 189 -27.77 -9.45 3.34
CA GLY A 189 -27.08 -10.44 2.51
C GLY A 189 -26.40 -11.53 3.35
N ASP A 190 -26.35 -12.75 2.81
CA ASP A 190 -25.79 -13.90 3.52
C ASP A 190 -24.27 -13.81 3.63
N MET A 191 -23.81 -13.55 4.85
CA MET A 191 -22.39 -13.47 5.18
C MET A 191 -21.83 -14.75 5.81
N SER A 192 -22.63 -15.82 5.95
CA SER A 192 -22.21 -17.08 6.61
C SER A 192 -21.02 -17.77 5.91
N ARG A 193 -20.86 -17.51 4.61
CA ARG A 193 -19.76 -17.98 3.77
C ARG A 193 -18.44 -17.23 3.99
N TYR A 194 -18.49 -16.02 4.55
CA TYR A 194 -17.31 -15.17 4.72
C TYR A 194 -16.85 -15.14 6.17
N ARG A 195 -15.64 -15.61 6.41
CA ARG A 195 -15.04 -15.66 7.74
C ARG A 195 -14.02 -14.53 7.91
N PHE A 196 -14.15 -13.79 9.01
CA PHE A 196 -13.12 -12.88 9.48
C PHE A 196 -11.87 -13.65 9.94
N ARG A 197 -10.68 -13.22 9.49
CA ARG A 197 -9.40 -13.67 10.06
C ARG A 197 -8.32 -12.59 9.97
N VAL A 198 -7.26 -12.79 10.75
CA VAL A 198 -6.04 -11.98 10.70
C VAL A 198 -4.98 -12.76 9.93
N SER A 199 -4.60 -12.25 8.76
CA SER A 199 -3.54 -12.84 7.94
C SER A 199 -2.18 -12.77 8.61
N ARG A 200 -1.32 -13.75 8.33
CA ARG A 200 0.00 -13.91 8.95
C ARG A 200 1.14 -13.63 7.97
N TYR A 201 2.36 -13.58 8.52
CA TYR A 201 3.58 -13.26 7.80
C TYR A 201 3.74 -14.06 6.50
N GLU A 202 3.65 -15.39 6.57
CA GLU A 202 3.87 -16.28 5.42
C GLU A 202 2.87 -16.02 4.29
N GLU A 203 1.60 -15.80 4.65
CA GLU A 203 0.54 -15.53 3.66
C GLU A 203 0.75 -14.18 2.97
N ASN A 204 1.12 -13.15 3.74
CA ASN A 204 1.38 -11.83 3.20
C ASN A 204 2.61 -11.83 2.29
N LEU A 205 3.68 -12.52 2.69
CA LEU A 205 4.87 -12.70 1.87
C LEU A 205 4.56 -13.48 0.58
N ALA A 206 3.80 -14.56 0.66
CA ALA A 206 3.37 -15.34 -0.50
C ALA A 206 2.55 -14.50 -1.49
N ASN A 207 1.65 -13.65 -0.99
CA ASN A 207 0.88 -12.73 -1.82
C ASN A 207 1.77 -11.70 -2.53
N LEU A 208 2.75 -11.12 -1.82
CA LEU A 208 3.71 -10.16 -2.41
C LEU A 208 4.56 -10.80 -3.50
N ILE A 209 5.05 -12.02 -3.25
CA ILE A 209 5.79 -12.81 -4.24
C ILE A 209 4.91 -13.05 -5.47
N ARG A 210 3.66 -13.48 -5.28
CA ARG A 210 2.74 -13.74 -6.38
C ARG A 210 2.42 -12.50 -7.21
N ILE A 211 2.23 -11.35 -6.55
CA ILE A 211 2.07 -10.05 -7.23
C ILE A 211 3.28 -9.76 -8.11
N ARG A 212 4.49 -9.92 -7.58
CA ARG A 212 5.74 -9.67 -8.31
C ARG A 212 5.93 -10.61 -9.48
N GLU A 213 5.65 -11.90 -9.32
CA GLU A 213 5.71 -12.88 -10.41
C GLU A 213 4.79 -12.48 -11.57
N LEU A 214 3.54 -12.15 -11.27
CA LEU A 214 2.57 -11.73 -12.28
C LEU A 214 3.00 -10.44 -12.97
N LEU A 215 3.48 -9.45 -12.20
CA LEU A 215 3.99 -8.20 -12.76
C LEU A 215 5.20 -8.46 -13.66
N TYR A 216 6.16 -9.27 -13.21
CA TYR A 216 7.41 -9.50 -13.91
C TYR A 216 7.20 -10.19 -15.27
N VAL A 217 6.23 -11.10 -15.38
CA VAL A 217 5.86 -11.74 -16.66
C VAL A 217 5.36 -10.71 -17.69
N HIS A 218 4.65 -9.68 -17.25
CA HIS A 218 4.01 -8.71 -18.14
C HIS A 218 4.74 -7.36 -18.25
N ASN A 219 5.62 -7.07 -17.31
CA ASN A 219 6.39 -5.83 -17.22
C ASN A 219 7.69 -6.07 -16.41
N PRO A 220 8.69 -6.77 -16.98
CA PRO A 220 9.92 -7.15 -16.28
C PRO A 220 10.82 -5.95 -15.92
N HIS A 221 10.58 -4.78 -16.53
CA HIS A 221 11.32 -3.55 -16.26
C HIS A 221 10.73 -2.73 -15.10
N CYS A 222 9.57 -3.12 -14.58
CA CYS A 222 8.95 -2.43 -13.46
C CYS A 222 9.72 -2.70 -12.16
N ARG A 223 10.10 -1.63 -11.46
CA ARG A 223 10.59 -1.71 -10.09
C ARG A 223 9.42 -1.52 -9.12
N ILE A 224 9.41 -2.29 -8.03
CA ILE A 224 8.38 -2.18 -6.99
C ILE A 224 8.98 -1.43 -5.81
N VAL A 225 8.30 -0.38 -5.36
CA VAL A 225 8.56 0.24 -4.05
C VAL A 225 7.47 -0.21 -3.10
N VAL A 226 7.79 -1.13 -2.19
CA VAL A 226 6.89 -1.58 -1.14
C VAL A 226 7.04 -0.70 0.09
N THR A 227 5.92 -0.31 0.70
CA THR A 227 5.92 0.50 1.92
C THR A 227 4.77 0.12 2.83
N VAL A 228 4.93 0.30 4.14
CA VAL A 228 3.86 0.10 5.12
C VAL A 228 3.18 1.44 5.42
N SER A 229 1.86 1.47 5.32
CA SER A 229 1.05 2.64 5.61
C SER A 229 1.17 3.05 7.08
N PRO A 230 1.44 4.32 7.41
CA PRO A 230 1.45 4.80 8.79
C PRO A 230 0.04 4.99 9.39
N VAL A 231 -1.01 4.99 8.56
CA VAL A 231 -2.41 5.07 9.01
C VAL A 231 -2.80 3.82 9.82
N HIS A 232 -3.33 4.01 11.03
CA HIS A 232 -3.76 2.93 11.93
C HIS A 232 -5.18 2.43 11.63
N LEU A 233 -5.58 1.32 12.26
CA LEU A 233 -6.97 0.86 12.23
C LEU A 233 -7.85 1.91 12.91
N TRP A 234 -8.96 2.27 12.24
CA TRP A 234 -10.04 3.00 12.88
C TRP A 234 -10.79 2.12 13.89
N ALA A 235 -11.05 0.88 13.51
CA ALA A 235 -11.70 -0.15 14.30
C ALA A 235 -11.12 -1.52 13.95
N THR A 236 -11.24 -2.48 14.87
CA THR A 236 -10.82 -3.87 14.66
C THR A 236 -12.02 -4.80 14.83
N PHE A 237 -12.10 -5.85 14.02
CA PHE A 237 -13.08 -6.93 14.20
C PHE A 237 -12.60 -8.02 15.16
N ARG A 238 -11.36 -7.90 15.66
CA ARG A 238 -10.82 -8.77 16.69
C ARG A 238 -11.61 -8.65 17.98
N ARG A 239 -11.75 -9.77 18.68
CA ARG A 239 -12.41 -9.85 19.99
C ARG A 239 -11.43 -10.17 21.13
N ASP A 240 -10.16 -10.31 20.79
CA ASP A 240 -9.08 -10.74 21.69
C ASP A 240 -8.10 -9.61 22.03
N CYS A 241 -8.22 -8.43 21.41
CA CYS A 241 -7.42 -7.25 21.73
C CYS A 241 -8.09 -5.94 21.29
N GLU A 242 -7.62 -4.83 21.84
CA GLU A 242 -7.99 -3.47 21.47
C GLU A 242 -7.33 -3.02 20.15
N VAL A 243 -7.87 -1.93 19.57
CA VAL A 243 -7.46 -1.40 18.26
C VAL A 243 -5.98 -1.02 18.18
N PHE A 244 -5.35 -0.67 19.29
CA PHE A 244 -3.92 -0.32 19.35
C PHE A 244 -3.03 -1.53 19.15
N SER A 245 -3.22 -2.60 19.94
CA SER A 245 -2.49 -3.87 19.76
C SER A 245 -2.81 -4.51 18.40
N ALA A 246 -4.06 -4.44 17.93
CA ALA A 246 -4.43 -4.89 16.60
C ALA A 246 -3.68 -4.13 15.50
N SER A 247 -3.61 -2.79 15.62
CA SER A 247 -2.86 -1.94 14.70
C SER A 247 -1.37 -2.28 14.72
N CYS A 248 -0.77 -2.39 15.90
CA CYS A 248 0.63 -2.75 16.06
C CYS A 248 0.93 -4.12 15.43
N ASN A 249 0.13 -5.15 15.73
CA ASN A 249 0.27 -6.48 15.14
C ASN A 249 0.18 -6.44 13.61
N SER A 250 -0.76 -5.64 13.07
CA SER A 250 -0.93 -5.48 11.63
C SER A 250 0.29 -4.82 10.98
N LYS A 251 0.81 -3.73 11.55
CA LYS A 251 1.98 -3.02 10.98
C LYS A 251 3.26 -3.84 11.11
N ALA A 252 3.50 -4.46 12.27
CA ALA A 252 4.65 -5.31 12.49
C ALA A 252 4.68 -6.52 11.53
N THR A 253 3.53 -7.19 11.33
CA THR A 253 3.43 -8.33 10.41
C THR A 253 3.71 -7.93 8.96
N LEU A 254 3.10 -6.83 8.49
CA LEU A 254 3.30 -6.33 7.13
C LEU A 254 4.72 -5.80 6.93
N ARG A 255 5.31 -5.17 7.94
CA ARG A 255 6.68 -4.67 7.87
C ARG A 255 7.69 -5.78 7.74
N ALA A 256 7.54 -6.85 8.53
CA ALA A 256 8.38 -8.03 8.43
C ALA A 256 8.25 -8.68 7.04
N ALA A 257 7.02 -8.84 6.52
CA ALA A 257 6.80 -9.39 5.18
C ALA A 257 7.39 -8.50 4.07
N ALA A 258 7.29 -7.18 4.20
CA ALA A 258 7.87 -6.24 3.25
C ALA A 258 9.41 -6.26 3.28
N ASP A 259 10.03 -6.47 4.45
CA ASP A 259 11.48 -6.60 4.60
C ASP A 259 12.01 -7.81 3.83
N GLU A 260 11.43 -8.98 4.12
CA GLU A 260 11.79 -10.23 3.48
C GLU A 260 11.51 -10.18 1.97
N PHE A 261 10.44 -9.50 1.56
CA PHE A 261 10.14 -9.35 0.14
C PHE A 261 11.19 -8.48 -0.57
N ALA A 262 11.61 -7.37 0.02
CA ALA A 262 12.64 -6.50 -0.54
C ALA A 262 14.04 -7.14 -0.51
N SER A 263 14.36 -7.95 0.50
CA SER A 263 15.65 -8.64 0.59
C SER A 263 15.81 -9.76 -0.44
N ARG A 264 14.70 -10.32 -0.94
CA ARG A 264 14.69 -11.44 -1.90
C ARG A 264 14.86 -11.05 -3.36
N TYR A 265 14.59 -9.81 -3.73
CA TYR A 265 14.51 -9.42 -5.14
C TYR A 265 15.11 -8.03 -5.39
N ASP A 266 16.10 -7.97 -6.28
CA ASP A 266 16.80 -6.71 -6.62
C ASP A 266 15.87 -5.62 -7.20
N ASN A 267 14.76 -6.02 -7.83
CA ASN A 267 13.78 -5.10 -8.40
C ASN A 267 12.71 -4.62 -7.40
N VAL A 268 12.87 -4.93 -6.12
CA VAL A 268 11.96 -4.56 -5.03
C VAL A 268 12.72 -3.74 -3.99
N LEU A 269 12.21 -2.56 -3.68
CA LEU A 269 12.79 -1.63 -2.71
C LEU A 269 11.80 -1.40 -1.57
N TYR A 270 12.28 -1.36 -0.34
CA TYR A 270 11.48 -0.93 0.81
C TYR A 270 11.64 0.58 1.04
N PHE A 271 10.51 1.29 1.19
CA PHE A 271 10.49 2.69 1.60
C PHE A 271 9.89 2.86 3.01
N PRO A 272 10.61 3.49 3.97
CA PRO A 272 10.27 3.47 5.40
C PRO A 272 9.23 4.52 5.84
N ALA A 273 8.11 4.65 5.13
CA ALA A 273 7.05 5.61 5.48
C ALA A 273 6.47 5.39 6.88
N PHE A 274 6.32 4.13 7.30
CA PHE A 274 5.81 3.77 8.63
C PHE A 274 6.77 4.19 9.73
N GLU A 275 8.07 3.94 9.58
CA GLU A 275 9.11 4.27 10.56
C GLU A 275 9.35 5.77 10.65
N ILE A 276 9.31 6.48 9.50
CA ILE A 276 9.35 7.94 9.48
C ILE A 276 8.24 8.50 10.38
N ALA A 277 7.00 8.03 10.19
CA ALA A 277 5.85 8.51 10.97
C ALA A 277 5.86 8.05 12.43
N SER A 278 6.20 6.78 12.70
CA SER A 278 6.00 6.17 14.02
C SER A 278 7.20 6.24 14.95
N ILE A 279 8.40 6.51 14.42
CA ILE A 279 9.65 6.54 15.19
C ILE A 279 10.33 7.90 15.02
N TYR A 280 10.62 8.30 13.77
CA TYR A 280 11.46 9.48 13.52
C TYR A 280 10.75 10.81 13.83
N ARG A 281 9.50 10.98 13.38
CA ARG A 281 8.71 12.18 13.68
C ARG A 281 8.49 12.37 15.20
N PRO A 282 8.13 11.32 15.98
CA PRO A 282 8.11 11.40 17.44
C PRO A 282 9.47 11.74 18.06
N LEU A 283 10.58 11.20 17.54
CA LEU A 283 11.93 11.54 17.99
C LEU A 283 12.23 13.04 17.85
N LEU A 284 11.68 13.69 16.82
CA LEU A 284 11.75 15.15 16.61
C LEU A 284 10.75 15.95 17.48
N GLY A 285 9.95 15.29 18.32
CA GLY A 285 8.89 15.93 19.10
C GLY A 285 7.72 16.46 18.25
N GLN A 286 7.58 15.99 17.01
CA GLN A 286 6.59 16.50 16.06
C GLN A 286 5.26 15.74 16.13
N PRO A 287 4.11 16.41 15.97
CA PRO A 287 2.81 15.75 15.90
C PRO A 287 2.72 14.91 14.61
N VAL A 288 2.17 13.70 14.74
CA VAL A 288 2.11 12.72 13.65
C VAL A 288 0.70 12.61 13.06
N PHE A 289 -0.32 12.59 13.92
CA PHE A 289 -1.70 12.32 13.51
C PHE A 289 -2.51 13.61 13.34
N THR A 290 -3.59 13.51 12.56
CA THR A 290 -4.57 14.57 12.42
C THR A 290 -5.34 14.78 13.73
N GLU A 291 -5.94 15.96 13.88
CA GLU A 291 -6.92 16.23 14.93
C GLU A 291 -8.34 15.87 14.48
N GLY A 292 -9.27 15.76 15.43
CA GLY A 292 -10.68 15.52 15.15
C GLY A 292 -11.06 14.04 14.98
N ARG A 293 -12.02 13.75 14.11
CA ARG A 293 -12.67 12.42 13.99
C ARG A 293 -11.84 11.38 13.25
N GLU A 294 -10.80 11.80 12.54
CA GLU A 294 -9.92 10.93 11.75
C GLU A 294 -8.50 10.84 12.31
N ASN A 295 -8.34 11.04 13.63
CA ASN A 295 -7.07 11.09 14.37
C ASN A 295 -6.21 9.80 14.35
N PHE A 296 -6.55 8.83 13.53
CA PHE A 296 -5.77 7.64 13.19
C PHE A 296 -5.08 7.77 11.81
N HIS A 297 -5.33 8.86 11.08
CA HIS A 297 -4.60 9.26 9.87
C HIS A 297 -3.43 10.19 10.22
N VAL A 298 -2.36 10.10 9.42
CA VAL A 298 -1.23 11.04 9.53
C VAL A 298 -1.63 12.43 9.06
N ASN A 299 -1.10 13.47 9.70
CA ASN A 299 -1.32 14.86 9.32
C ASN A 299 -0.54 15.26 8.06
N GLN A 300 -0.91 16.42 7.49
CA GLN A 300 -0.31 16.90 6.23
C GLN A 300 1.19 17.14 6.37
N GLU A 301 1.65 17.70 7.50
CA GLU A 301 3.07 17.94 7.74
C GLU A 301 3.89 16.64 7.72
N THR A 302 3.37 15.56 8.30
CA THR A 302 3.99 14.24 8.26
C THR A 302 3.97 13.65 6.85
N ILE A 303 2.89 13.85 6.09
CA ILE A 303 2.81 13.44 4.68
C ILE A 303 3.87 14.17 3.85
N ASP A 304 3.97 15.49 4.00
CA ASP A 304 4.94 16.32 3.28
C ASP A 304 6.37 15.88 3.60
N PHE A 305 6.68 15.65 4.88
CA PHE A 305 7.97 15.14 5.32
C PHE A 305 8.32 13.77 4.73
N ILE A 306 7.36 12.84 4.71
CA ILE A 306 7.54 11.52 4.10
C ILE A 306 7.80 11.67 2.60
N MET A 307 7.06 12.52 1.90
CA MET A 307 7.20 12.69 0.46
C MET A 307 8.49 13.43 0.09
N GLU A 308 8.90 14.43 0.85
CA GLU A 308 10.22 15.07 0.71
C GLU A 308 11.34 14.05 0.90
N THR A 309 11.21 13.19 1.90
CA THR A 309 12.14 12.07 2.10
C THR A 309 12.12 11.11 0.91
N PHE A 310 10.94 10.74 0.39
CA PHE A 310 10.81 9.90 -0.81
C PHE A 310 11.53 10.49 -2.02
N PHE A 311 11.39 11.80 -2.27
CA PHE A 311 12.09 12.45 -3.37
C PHE A 311 13.60 12.62 -3.11
N ARG A 312 14.06 12.72 -1.86
CA ARG A 312 15.48 12.65 -1.54
C ARG A 312 16.07 11.25 -1.73
N TYR A 313 15.28 10.21 -1.49
CA TYR A 313 15.67 8.81 -1.71
C TYR A 313 15.77 8.47 -3.20
N TYR A 314 14.79 8.91 -3.99
CA TYR A 314 14.60 8.43 -5.36
C TYR A 314 14.65 9.50 -6.44
N GLY A 315 14.55 10.78 -6.12
CA GLY A 315 14.57 11.85 -7.12
C GLY A 315 15.97 12.09 -7.69
N LEU A 316 16.02 12.69 -8.88
CA LEU A 316 17.26 13.27 -9.42
C LEU A 316 17.86 14.25 -8.41
N ARG A 317 19.17 14.17 -8.22
CA ARG A 317 19.88 15.18 -7.42
C ARG A 317 20.09 16.42 -8.28
N PRO A 318 20.21 17.61 -7.67
CA PRO A 318 20.55 18.83 -8.41
C PRO A 318 21.85 18.71 -9.23
N SER A 319 22.76 17.79 -8.88
CA SER A 319 23.97 17.49 -9.65
C SER A 319 23.73 16.71 -10.95
N ASP A 320 22.55 16.11 -11.10
CA ASP A 320 22.19 15.20 -12.18
C ASP A 320 21.29 15.90 -13.23
N GLU A 321 20.91 17.16 -13.02
CA GLU A 321 20.14 17.98 -13.96
C GLU A 321 21.01 18.61 -15.06
N ASP A 322 22.34 18.63 -14.89
CA ASP A 322 23.34 19.24 -15.80
C ASP A 322 24.12 18.22 -16.66
N THR A 323 23.68 16.95 -16.72
CA THR A 323 24.29 15.87 -17.55
C THR A 323 23.28 15.27 -18.52
#